data_AF-A0A7S3LZJ7-F1
#
_entry.id   AF-A0A7S3LZJ7-F1
#
_cell.length_a   1.000
_cell.length_b   1.000
_cell.length_c   1.000
_cell.angle_alpha   90.00
_cell.angle_beta   90.00
_cell.angle_gamma   90.00
#
_symmetry.space_group_name_H-M   'P 1'
#
loop_
_entity.id
_entity.type
_entity.pdbx_description
1 polymer ?
#
loop_
_entity_poly.entity_id
_entity_poly.type
_entity_poly.pdbx_seq_one_letter_code
_entity_poly.pdbx_strand_id
1 'polypeptide(L)'
;KSRLKAEGLLDPKKRIMAEVKADRAAQEKEMGYLERRLEKHYTAMKNFIRTRAEPTIFYLPKKHTPKTQSCLEETRSAIEQKINALKVHLRSTTFGEYVEEEKKEKEEKKEDEKGKDKEADKSEAKNGKSEGAKGSGSESEGEGGEAKA
;
A
#
# COMPACT_ATOMS: atom_id res chain seq x y z
N LYS A 1 -14.29 35.56 -28.18
CA LYS A 1 -14.33 35.03 -26.79
C LYS A 1 -12.98 34.35 -26.53
N SER A 2 -12.22 34.79 -25.52
CA SER A 2 -10.83 34.33 -25.33
C SER A 2 -10.76 32.88 -24.83
N ARG A 3 -9.80 32.11 -25.37
CA ARG A 3 -9.50 30.71 -24.99
C ARG A 3 -9.33 30.53 -23.48
N LEU A 4 -8.78 31.53 -22.81
CA LEU A 4 -8.55 31.56 -21.36
C LEU A 4 -9.84 31.41 -20.52
N LYS A 5 -10.98 31.92 -21.01
CA LYS A 5 -12.29 31.73 -20.34
C LYS A 5 -12.86 30.33 -20.57
N ALA A 6 -12.58 29.72 -21.73
CA ALA A 6 -13.08 28.39 -22.09
C ALA A 6 -12.37 27.27 -21.31
N GLU A 7 -11.11 27.48 -20.93
CA GLU A 7 -10.33 26.51 -20.13
C GLU A 7 -10.52 26.66 -18.61
N GLY A 8 -11.33 27.62 -18.15
CA GLY A 8 -11.61 27.81 -16.72
C GLY A 8 -10.39 28.25 -15.90
N LEU A 9 -9.31 28.68 -16.55
CA LEU A 9 -8.03 29.04 -15.94
C LEU A 9 -8.08 30.33 -15.09
N LEU A 10 -9.20 31.04 -15.13
CA LEU A 10 -9.49 32.22 -14.30
C LEU A 10 -10.10 31.85 -12.92
N ASP A 11 -10.58 30.61 -12.72
CA ASP A 11 -11.08 30.15 -11.42
C ASP A 11 -9.92 29.63 -10.56
N PRO A 12 -9.62 30.23 -9.39
CA PRO A 12 -8.52 29.81 -8.52
C PRO A 12 -8.57 28.32 -8.15
N LYS A 13 -9.78 27.78 -7.91
CA LYS A 13 -9.98 26.36 -7.58
C LYS A 13 -9.63 25.42 -8.74
N LYS A 14 -9.95 25.79 -9.98
CA LYS A 14 -9.62 24.96 -11.16
C LYS A 14 -8.13 24.95 -11.43
N ARG A 15 -7.44 26.06 -11.17
CA ARG A 15 -5.98 26.14 -11.26
C ARG A 15 -5.30 25.21 -10.25
N ILE A 16 -5.72 25.24 -8.99
CA ILE A 16 -5.17 24.36 -7.94
C ILE A 16 -5.38 22.88 -8.31
N MET A 17 -6.59 22.50 -8.73
CA MET A 17 -6.88 21.12 -9.16
C MET A 17 -6.04 20.69 -10.37
N ALA A 18 -5.79 21.58 -11.32
CA ALA A 18 -4.95 21.29 -12.48
C ALA A 18 -3.48 21.10 -12.10
N GLU A 19 -2.98 21.90 -11.16
CA GLU A 19 -1.61 21.79 -10.62
C GLU A 19 -1.42 20.48 -9.85
N VAL A 20 -2.32 20.17 -8.91
CA VAL A 20 -2.31 18.88 -8.18
C VAL A 20 -2.39 17.69 -9.13
N LYS A 21 -3.20 17.78 -10.19
CA LYS A 21 -3.29 16.72 -11.21
C LYS A 21 -2.00 16.59 -12.02
N ALA A 22 -1.34 17.71 -12.34
CA ALA A 22 -0.08 17.71 -13.07
C ALA A 22 1.05 17.11 -12.20
N ASP A 23 1.10 17.46 -10.92
CA ASP A 23 2.08 16.94 -9.96
C ASP A 23 1.90 15.44 -9.76
N ARG A 24 0.66 14.97 -9.61
CA ARG A 24 0.35 13.54 -9.54
C ARG A 24 0.82 12.81 -10.80
N ALA A 25 0.55 13.36 -11.98
CA ALA A 25 0.99 12.76 -13.23
C ALA A 25 2.52 12.76 -13.39
N ALA A 26 3.23 13.72 -12.79
CA ALA A 26 4.69 13.74 -12.76
C ALA A 26 5.24 12.65 -11.82
N GLN A 27 4.70 12.53 -10.61
CA GLN A 27 5.08 11.50 -9.64
C GLN A 27 4.82 10.09 -10.18
N GLU A 28 3.66 9.85 -10.80
CA GLU A 28 3.33 8.55 -11.41
C GLU A 28 4.34 8.16 -12.51
N LYS A 29 4.80 9.12 -13.31
CA LYS A 29 5.83 8.87 -14.33
C LYS A 29 7.18 8.53 -13.72
N GLU A 30 7.59 9.25 -12.68
CA GLU A 30 8.85 9.00 -11.98
C GLU A 30 8.84 7.62 -11.33
N MET A 31 7.76 7.27 -10.63
CA MET A 31 7.58 5.96 -10.00
C MET A 31 7.58 4.83 -11.03
N GLY A 32 6.91 5.02 -12.18
CA GLY A 32 6.94 4.05 -13.27
C GLY A 32 8.31 3.92 -13.95
N TYR A 33 9.15 4.95 -13.92
CA TYR A 33 10.54 4.86 -14.37
C TYR A 33 11.39 4.07 -13.36
N LEU A 34 11.21 4.35 -12.06
CA LEU A 34 11.91 3.65 -10.98
C LEU A 34 11.57 2.15 -10.96
N GLU A 35 10.30 1.78 -11.08
CA GLU A 35 9.84 0.38 -11.16
C GLU A 35 10.57 -0.37 -12.28
N ARG A 36 10.59 0.19 -13.49
CA ARG A 36 11.26 -0.41 -14.66
C ARG A 36 12.77 -0.53 -14.48
N ARG A 37 13.41 0.49 -13.90
CA ARG A 37 14.85 0.48 -13.64
C ARG A 37 15.23 -0.59 -12.61
N LEU A 38 14.46 -0.72 -11.53
CA LEU A 38 14.67 -1.74 -10.51
C LEU A 38 14.38 -3.15 -11.05
N GLU A 39 13.31 -3.35 -11.80
CA GLU A 39 13.00 -4.62 -12.43
C GLU A 39 14.12 -5.08 -13.37
N LYS A 40 14.64 -4.18 -14.20
CA LYS A 40 15.79 -4.47 -15.07
C LYS A 40 17.03 -4.86 -14.27
N HIS A 41 17.33 -4.13 -13.19
CA HIS A 41 18.47 -4.42 -12.33
C HIS A 41 18.36 -5.80 -11.67
N TYR A 42 17.24 -6.07 -11.01
CA TYR A 42 17.02 -7.36 -10.34
C TYR A 42 16.96 -8.53 -11.32
N THR A 43 16.42 -8.33 -12.52
CA THR A 43 16.43 -9.36 -13.57
C THR A 43 17.85 -9.79 -13.94
N ALA A 44 18.80 -8.84 -14.02
CA ALA A 44 20.20 -9.16 -14.28
C ALA A 44 20.86 -9.93 -13.12
N MET A 45 20.37 -9.74 -11.89
CA MET A 45 20.90 -10.40 -10.69
C MET A 45 20.47 -11.88 -10.56
N LYS A 46 19.46 -12.34 -11.32
CA LYS A 46 18.97 -13.74 -11.31
C LYS A 46 20.03 -14.80 -11.63
N ASN A 47 21.14 -14.38 -12.23
CA ASN A 47 22.24 -15.27 -12.62
C ASN A 47 23.35 -15.35 -11.57
N PHE A 48 23.21 -14.66 -10.43
CA PHE A 48 24.18 -14.66 -9.34
C PHE A 48 23.58 -15.33 -8.11
N ILE A 49 24.42 -15.95 -7.30
CA ILE A 49 24.02 -16.53 -6.02
C ILE A 49 24.11 -15.45 -4.96
N ARG A 50 23.04 -15.28 -4.17
CA ARG A 50 23.04 -14.38 -3.00
C ARG A 50 23.59 -15.10 -1.77
N THR A 51 24.40 -14.42 -0.96
CA THR A 51 24.76 -14.92 0.37
C THR A 51 23.63 -14.70 1.38
N ARG A 52 23.67 -15.47 2.48
CA ARG A 52 22.80 -15.26 3.65
C ARG A 52 23.42 -14.33 4.70
N ALA A 53 24.61 -13.78 4.42
CA ALA A 53 25.32 -12.87 5.30
C ALA A 53 24.83 -11.41 5.11
N GLU A 54 25.10 -10.58 6.10
CA GLU A 54 24.90 -9.14 6.04
C GLU A 54 26.28 -8.45 6.00
N PRO A 55 26.60 -7.67 4.96
CA PRO A 55 25.79 -7.33 3.79
C PRO A 55 25.61 -8.49 2.80
N THR A 56 24.47 -8.55 2.13
CA THR A 56 24.23 -9.53 1.06
C THR A 56 25.17 -9.25 -0.10
N ILE A 57 25.95 -10.26 -0.48
CA ILE A 57 26.81 -10.21 -1.66
C ILE A 57 26.29 -11.17 -2.72
N PHE A 58 26.49 -10.81 -3.98
CA PHE A 58 26.14 -11.61 -5.14
C PHE A 58 27.41 -12.10 -5.80
N TYR A 59 27.51 -13.40 -6.04
CA TYR A 59 28.69 -13.99 -6.67
C TYR A 59 28.31 -15.06 -7.69
N LEU A 60 29.19 -15.31 -8.64
CA LEU A 60 29.04 -16.34 -9.66
C LEU A 60 30.27 -17.27 -9.61
N PRO A 61 30.12 -18.54 -9.21
CA PRO A 61 31.24 -19.47 -9.21
C PRO A 61 31.69 -19.78 -10.64
N LYS A 62 32.99 -20.04 -10.82
CA LYS A 62 33.55 -20.43 -12.13
C LYS A 62 32.97 -21.74 -12.68
N LYS A 63 32.60 -22.68 -11.79
CA LYS A 63 31.94 -23.95 -12.10
C LYS A 63 30.85 -24.19 -11.07
N HIS A 64 29.67 -24.58 -11.54
CA HIS A 64 28.57 -24.94 -10.65
C HIS A 64 28.71 -26.37 -10.14
N THR A 65 28.54 -26.54 -8.84
CA THR A 65 28.25 -27.83 -8.17
C THR A 65 26.74 -27.96 -7.94
N PRO A 66 26.21 -29.17 -7.66
CA PRO A 66 24.79 -29.36 -7.36
C PRO A 66 24.27 -28.43 -6.26
N LYS A 67 25.08 -28.22 -5.20
CA LYS A 67 24.76 -27.28 -4.12
C LYS A 67 24.59 -25.84 -4.63
N THR A 68 25.54 -25.36 -5.45
CA THR A 68 25.45 -23.99 -5.99
C THR A 68 24.35 -23.82 -7.03
N GLN A 69 23.92 -24.89 -7.70
CA GLN A 69 22.75 -24.84 -8.60
C GLN A 69 21.47 -24.64 -7.79
N SER A 70 21.30 -25.40 -6.71
CA SER A 70 20.19 -25.19 -5.77
C SER A 70 20.19 -23.76 -5.19
N CYS A 71 21.35 -23.24 -4.77
CA CYS A 71 21.44 -21.85 -4.30
C CYS A 71 21.12 -20.80 -5.40
N LEU A 72 21.42 -21.10 -6.66
CA LEU A 72 21.08 -20.23 -7.78
C LEU A 72 19.56 -20.21 -8.01
N GLU A 73 18.90 -21.37 -7.93
CA GLU A 73 17.44 -21.49 -8.00
C GLU A 73 16.75 -20.75 -6.85
N GLU A 74 17.23 -20.93 -5.62
CA GLU A 74 16.76 -20.16 -4.45
C GLU A 74 16.88 -18.65 -4.69
N THR A 75 17.98 -18.22 -5.30
CA THR A 75 18.21 -16.79 -5.59
C THR A 75 17.25 -16.28 -6.66
N ARG A 76 16.98 -17.06 -7.71
CA ARG A 76 16.00 -16.70 -8.76
C ARG A 76 14.62 -16.49 -8.16
N SER A 77 14.13 -17.43 -7.35
CA SER A 77 12.83 -17.32 -6.70
C SER A 77 12.75 -16.11 -5.76
N ALA A 78 13.80 -15.86 -4.98
CA ALA A 78 13.84 -14.71 -4.08
C ALA A 78 13.84 -13.36 -4.83
N ILE A 79 14.56 -13.28 -5.95
CA ILE A 79 14.58 -12.09 -6.80
C ILE A 79 13.21 -11.85 -7.45
N GLU A 80 12.52 -12.90 -7.90
CA GLU A 80 11.17 -12.79 -8.45
C GLU A 80 10.17 -12.28 -7.43
N GLN A 81 10.22 -12.82 -6.21
CA GLN A 81 9.42 -12.31 -5.09
C GLN A 81 9.74 -10.84 -4.82
N LYS A 82 11.03 -10.44 -4.86
CA LYS A 82 11.44 -9.04 -4.67
C LYS A 82 10.89 -8.12 -5.76
N ILE A 83 10.94 -8.54 -7.04
CA ILE A 83 10.37 -7.79 -8.16
C ILE A 83 8.85 -7.62 -7.95
N ASN A 84 8.14 -8.69 -7.62
CA ASN A 84 6.70 -8.65 -7.41
C ASN A 84 6.32 -7.73 -6.23
N ALA A 85 7.06 -7.80 -5.12
CA ALA A 85 6.84 -6.93 -3.97
C ALA A 85 7.05 -5.44 -4.32
N LEU A 86 8.07 -5.12 -5.12
CA LEU A 86 8.32 -3.75 -5.56
C LEU A 86 7.19 -3.21 -6.44
N LYS A 87 6.65 -4.03 -7.36
CA LYS A 87 5.52 -3.64 -8.22
C LYS A 87 4.27 -3.30 -7.41
N VAL A 88 4.02 -4.03 -6.32
CA VAL A 88 2.88 -3.74 -5.43
C VAL A 88 3.16 -2.48 -4.60
N HIS A 89 4.31 -2.41 -3.93
CA HIS A 89 4.61 -1.34 -2.99
C HIS A 89 4.69 0.04 -3.66
N LEU A 90 5.35 0.15 -4.81
CA LEU A 90 5.48 1.41 -5.56
C LEU A 90 4.16 1.92 -6.12
N ARG A 91 3.17 1.04 -6.31
CA ARG A 91 1.81 1.42 -6.70
C ARG A 91 0.93 1.77 -5.51
N SER A 92 1.21 1.24 -4.32
CA SER A 92 0.44 1.58 -3.12
C SER A 92 0.83 2.96 -2.56
N THR A 93 2.11 3.32 -2.61
CA THR A 93 2.58 4.62 -2.11
C THR A 93 2.01 5.80 -2.91
N THR A 94 1.78 5.65 -4.21
CA THR A 94 1.21 6.72 -5.05
C THR A 94 -0.29 6.96 -4.85
N PHE A 95 -1.02 6.01 -4.24
CA PHE A 95 -2.47 6.13 -4.02
C PHE A 95 -2.85 6.34 -2.55
N GLY A 96 -1.99 5.97 -1.60
CA GLY A 96 -2.31 5.96 -0.16
C GLY A 96 -2.17 7.30 0.56
N GLU A 97 -1.30 8.21 0.12
CA GLU A 97 -0.93 9.39 0.92
C GLU A 97 -1.97 10.53 0.92
N TYR A 98 -2.90 10.62 -0.03
CA TYR A 98 -3.77 11.81 -0.16
C TYR A 98 -5.26 11.58 0.14
N VAL A 99 -5.72 10.35 0.41
CA VAL A 99 -7.13 10.12 0.80
C VAL A 99 -7.40 10.63 2.23
N GLU A 100 -6.35 10.79 3.05
CA GLU A 100 -6.43 11.38 4.39
C GLU A 100 -6.69 12.89 4.37
N GLU A 101 -6.15 13.63 3.39
CA GLU A 101 -6.30 15.10 3.34
C GLU A 101 -7.69 15.55 2.86
N GLU A 102 -8.29 14.85 1.88
CA GLU A 102 -9.66 15.20 1.41
C GLU A 102 -10.76 14.90 2.44
N LYS A 103 -10.50 14.03 3.43
CA LYS A 103 -11.44 13.79 4.53
C LYS A 103 -11.40 14.88 5.59
N LYS A 104 -10.24 15.49 5.86
CA LYS A 104 -10.11 16.57 6.85
C LYS A 104 -10.78 17.88 6.40
N GLU A 105 -10.69 18.24 5.11
CA GLU A 105 -11.34 19.48 4.63
C GLU A 105 -12.88 19.41 4.58
N LYS A 106 -13.48 18.22 4.62
CA LYS A 106 -14.95 18.05 4.65
C LYS A 106 -15.55 18.01 6.05
N GLU A 107 -14.76 17.76 7.09
CA GLU A 107 -15.26 17.79 8.48
C GLU A 107 -15.26 19.20 9.07
N GLU A 108 -14.31 20.08 8.72
CA GLU A 108 -14.27 21.47 9.24
C GLU A 108 -15.38 22.40 8.68
N LYS A 109 -16.14 21.99 7.65
CA LYS A 109 -17.21 22.81 7.06
C LYS A 109 -18.63 22.44 7.49
N LYS A 110 -18.81 21.55 8.47
CA LYS A 110 -20.13 21.16 8.97
C LYS A 110 -20.50 21.70 10.34
N GLU A 111 -19.65 22.48 11.00
CA GLU A 111 -19.95 23.00 12.36
C GLU A 111 -20.56 24.41 12.41
N ASP A 112 -20.63 25.16 11.29
CA ASP A 112 -21.03 26.58 11.33
C ASP A 112 -22.43 26.91 10.78
N GLU A 113 -23.35 25.94 10.72
CA GLU A 113 -24.74 26.24 10.33
C GLU A 113 -25.77 25.38 11.09
N LYS A 114 -25.79 25.49 12.43
CA LYS A 114 -26.96 25.05 13.20
C LYS A 114 -27.13 25.79 14.53
N GLY A 115 -27.44 27.09 14.43
CA GLY A 115 -27.89 27.90 15.55
C GLY A 115 -29.19 28.65 15.23
N LYS A 116 -30.35 28.05 15.51
CA LYS A 116 -31.53 28.69 16.14
C LYS A 116 -32.75 27.77 16.25
N ASP A 117 -33.01 27.38 17.49
CA ASP A 117 -34.29 27.28 18.20
C ASP A 117 -35.48 26.52 17.58
N LYS A 118 -35.89 25.44 18.28
CA LYS A 118 -37.21 25.39 18.93
C LYS A 118 -37.29 24.28 20.01
N GLU A 119 -37.72 24.73 21.17
CA GLU A 119 -38.07 24.01 22.40
C GLU A 119 -39.23 23.01 22.25
N ALA A 120 -39.14 21.96 23.08
CA ALA A 120 -40.17 21.18 23.78
C ALA A 120 -41.28 20.44 22.97
N ASP A 121 -41.38 19.11 23.13
CA ASP A 121 -42.20 18.51 24.20
C ASP A 121 -42.01 16.96 24.31
N LYS A 122 -42.29 16.45 25.50
CA LYS A 122 -42.13 15.10 26.07
C LYS A 122 -43.00 13.98 25.47
N SER A 123 -42.48 12.75 25.50
CA SER A 123 -43.09 11.56 26.16
C SER A 123 -42.17 10.35 25.93
N GLU A 124 -41.45 9.86 26.96
CA GLU A 124 -41.82 8.71 27.81
C GLU A 124 -42.31 7.46 27.05
N ALA A 125 -41.47 6.41 26.96
CA ALA A 125 -41.50 5.26 27.89
C ALA A 125 -40.95 3.96 27.27
N LYS A 126 -40.04 3.32 28.04
CA LYS A 126 -39.86 1.86 28.26
C LYS A 126 -39.35 0.99 27.09
N ASN A 127 -38.66 -0.13 27.28
CA ASN A 127 -37.88 -0.78 28.34
C ASN A 127 -37.42 -2.14 27.75
N GLY A 128 -36.30 -2.72 28.21
CA GLY A 128 -35.91 -4.13 27.97
C GLY A 128 -34.62 -4.27 27.14
N LYS A 129 -33.43 -4.56 27.69
CA LYS A 129 -32.96 -5.62 28.61
C LYS A 129 -32.86 -7.02 27.97
N SER A 130 -31.65 -7.37 27.53
CA SER A 130 -31.01 -8.72 27.59
C SER A 130 -29.61 -8.56 26.97
N GLU A 131 -28.47 -8.57 27.67
CA GLU A 131 -27.81 -9.67 28.43
C GLU A 131 -27.70 -11.01 27.68
N GLY A 132 -26.45 -11.45 27.48
CA GLY A 132 -26.05 -12.75 26.93
C GLY A 132 -24.69 -12.64 26.21
N ALA A 133 -23.54 -12.67 26.87
CA ALA A 133 -22.88 -13.77 27.57
C ALA A 133 -22.20 -14.83 26.67
N LYS A 134 -20.87 -14.92 26.84
CA LYS A 134 -19.99 -16.12 26.87
C LYS A 134 -19.64 -16.89 25.59
N GLY A 135 -18.33 -17.21 25.52
CA GLY A 135 -17.78 -18.47 24.97
C GLY A 135 -16.50 -18.24 24.15
N SER A 136 -15.29 -18.34 24.74
CA SER A 136 -14.44 -19.56 24.78
C SER A 136 -14.09 -20.07 23.37
N GLY A 137 -12.86 -20.04 22.87
CA GLY A 137 -11.64 -20.60 23.47
C GLY A 137 -11.40 -21.99 22.87
N SER A 138 -10.29 -22.18 22.14
CA SER A 138 -9.46 -23.40 22.17
C SER A 138 -8.30 -23.30 21.19
N GLU A 139 -7.10 -23.28 21.75
CA GLU A 139 -5.87 -23.80 21.15
C GLU A 139 -6.05 -25.29 20.84
N SER A 140 -5.38 -25.79 19.79
CA SER A 140 -4.84 -27.14 19.83
C SER A 140 -3.61 -27.23 18.94
N GLU A 141 -2.48 -27.36 19.60
CA GLU A 141 -1.21 -27.85 19.09
C GLU A 141 -1.40 -29.27 18.51
N GLY A 142 -0.57 -29.59 17.51
CA GLY A 142 -0.50 -30.90 16.88
C GLY A 142 0.95 -31.21 16.53
N GLU A 143 1.74 -31.43 17.58
CA GLU A 143 3.06 -32.04 17.60
C GLU A 143 2.92 -33.55 17.32
N GLY A 144 3.90 -34.19 16.63
CA GLY A 144 4.14 -35.63 16.83
C GLY A 144 4.52 -36.48 15.61
N GLY A 145 5.77 -36.98 15.65
CA GLY A 145 6.25 -38.23 15.05
C GLY A 145 7.07 -38.03 13.77
N GLU A 146 8.40 -38.00 13.75
CA GLU A 146 9.42 -38.86 14.40
C GLU A 146 9.17 -40.37 14.28
N ALA A 147 10.16 -41.03 13.68
CA ALA A 147 10.70 -42.35 14.02
C ALA A 147 10.59 -43.45 12.95
N LYS A 148 11.80 -43.86 12.52
CA LYS A 148 12.27 -45.25 12.32
C LYS A 148 11.86 -45.94 11.02
N ALA A 149 12.71 -46.73 10.36
CA ALA A 149 14.08 -47.20 10.63
C ALA A 149 14.76 -47.48 9.27
#